data_AF-A0A833VS48-F1
#
_entry.id   AF-A0A833VS48-F1
#
_cell.length_a   1.000
_cell.length_b   1.000
_cell.length_c   1.000
_cell.angle_alpha   90.00
_cell.angle_beta   90.00
_cell.angle_gamma   90.00
#
_symmetry.space_group_name_H-M   'P 1'
#
loop_
_entity.id
_entity.type
_entity.pdbx_description
1 polymer ?
#
loop_
_entity_poly.entity_id
_entity_poly.type
_entity_poly.pdbx_seq_one_letter_code
_entity_poly.pdbx_strand_id
1 'polypeptide(L)'
;MWAGTETPENSGNYTSKSIPFACSKNSPIACDSVAGSALPSLGYIYSFGEDNSKDIFLLTSKGVYRVVRPSLCNYTCSLEKETTTNGTTGSTGSTSWAQKSNRGFGLVVMALMASFLIY
;
A
#
# COMPACT_ATOMS: atom_id res chain seq x y z
N MET A 1 2.22 -3.17 -15.57
CA MET A 1 3.23 -2.14 -15.23
C MET A 1 4.51 -2.46 -15.99
N TRP A 2 5.46 -1.54 -16.12
CA TRP A 2 6.74 -1.82 -16.79
C TRP A 2 7.88 -1.69 -15.79
N ALA A 3 8.86 -2.58 -15.86
CA ALA A 3 10.09 -2.49 -15.08
C ALA A 3 11.29 -2.65 -16.00
N GLY A 4 12.33 -1.83 -15.74
CA GLY A 4 13.62 -1.91 -16.40
C GLY A 4 14.66 -2.45 -15.43
N THR A 5 15.46 -3.42 -15.88
CA THR A 5 16.65 -3.89 -15.15
C THR A 5 17.89 -3.55 -15.96
N GLU A 6 18.90 -3.02 -15.29
CA GLU A 6 20.21 -2.75 -15.87
C GLU A 6 21.18 -3.85 -15.44
N THR A 7 21.90 -4.45 -16.40
CA THR A 7 22.90 -5.47 -16.09
C THR A 7 23.98 -5.47 -17.17
N PRO A 8 25.27 -5.23 -16.85
CA PRO A 8 25.81 -4.88 -15.52
C PRO A 8 25.42 -3.46 -15.09
N GLU A 9 25.58 -3.18 -13.81
CA GLU A 9 25.30 -1.86 -13.22
C GLU A 9 26.11 -0.75 -13.91
N ASN A 10 25.47 0.40 -14.17
CA ASN A 10 26.06 1.57 -14.83
C ASN A 10 26.58 1.32 -16.27
N SER A 11 25.98 0.35 -16.98
CA SER A 11 26.23 0.11 -18.40
C SER A 11 25.44 1.03 -19.33
N GLY A 12 24.37 1.66 -18.83
CA GLY A 12 23.38 2.38 -19.62
C GLY A 12 22.45 1.46 -20.44
N ASN A 13 22.56 0.13 -20.30
CA ASN A 13 21.77 -0.83 -21.05
C ASN A 13 20.61 -1.38 -20.21
N TYR A 14 19.41 -0.85 -20.47
CA TYR A 14 18.20 -1.20 -19.73
C TYR A 14 17.35 -2.22 -20.50
N THR A 15 17.13 -3.38 -19.90
CA THR A 15 16.15 -4.34 -20.40
C THR A 15 14.81 -4.09 -19.74
N SER A 16 13.82 -3.65 -20.52
CA SER A 16 12.46 -3.41 -20.03
C SER A 16 11.55 -4.60 -20.26
N LYS A 17 10.73 -4.95 -19.26
CA LYS A 17 9.69 -5.99 -19.35
C LYS A 17 8.37 -5.50 -18.77
N SER A 18 7.28 -5.95 -19.38
CA SER A 18 5.95 -5.76 -18.82
C SER A 18 5.75 -6.73 -17.67
N ILE A 19 5.37 -6.22 -16.51
CA ILE A 19 4.98 -7.00 -15.34
C ILE A 19 3.45 -7.05 -15.30
N PRO A 20 2.86 -8.25 -15.45
CA PRO A 20 1.43 -8.44 -15.24
C PRO A 20 1.12 -8.29 -13.75
N PHE A 21 -0.03 -7.71 -13.44
CA PHE A 21 -0.49 -7.55 -12.07
C PHE A 21 -2.00 -7.70 -12.00
N ALA A 22 -2.45 -8.25 -10.88
CA ALA A 22 -3.85 -8.42 -10.54
C ALA A 22 -4.02 -8.21 -9.04
N CYS A 23 -5.26 -8.04 -8.60
CA CYS A 23 -5.55 -7.91 -7.19
C CYS A 23 -5.69 -9.26 -6.50
N SER A 24 -5.37 -9.25 -5.21
CA SER A 24 -5.58 -10.42 -4.37
C SER A 24 -7.07 -10.70 -4.16
N LYS A 25 -7.46 -11.98 -4.23
CA LYS A 25 -8.80 -12.42 -3.83
C LYS A 25 -9.10 -12.18 -2.35
N ASN A 26 -8.06 -12.02 -1.53
CA ASN A 26 -8.15 -11.78 -0.08
C ASN A 26 -8.06 -10.28 0.26
N SER A 27 -8.13 -9.39 -0.74
CA SER A 27 -8.14 -7.96 -0.48
C SER A 27 -9.41 -7.57 0.30
N PRO A 28 -9.29 -6.82 1.42
CA PRO A 28 -10.46 -6.36 2.17
C PRO A 28 -11.32 -5.36 1.39
N ILE A 29 -10.73 -4.72 0.38
CA ILE A 29 -11.40 -3.76 -0.49
C ILE A 29 -11.44 -4.34 -1.90
N ALA A 30 -12.61 -4.27 -2.54
CA ALA A 30 -12.78 -4.69 -3.92
C ALA A 30 -11.89 -3.86 -4.85
N CYS A 31 -11.26 -4.53 -5.81
CA CYS A 31 -10.48 -3.82 -6.81
C CYS A 31 -11.32 -3.37 -7.99
N ASP A 32 -11.18 -2.10 -8.33
CA ASP A 32 -11.74 -1.56 -9.56
C ASP A 32 -10.90 -1.99 -10.75
N SER A 33 -11.55 -2.29 -11.88
CA SER A 33 -10.89 -2.50 -13.16
C SER A 33 -10.92 -1.23 -13.99
N VAL A 34 -9.95 -1.08 -14.91
CA VAL A 34 -10.04 -0.03 -15.92
C VAL A 34 -11.12 -0.42 -16.93
N ALA A 35 -12.01 0.50 -17.28
CA ALA A 35 -13.07 0.25 -18.26
C ALA A 35 -12.50 -0.32 -19.57
N GLY A 36 -13.00 -1.48 -20.00
CA GLY A 36 -12.52 -2.17 -21.19
C GLY A 36 -11.20 -2.94 -21.02
N SER A 37 -10.68 -3.08 -19.80
CA SER A 37 -9.45 -3.82 -19.51
C SER A 37 -9.64 -4.87 -18.41
N ALA A 38 -8.89 -5.96 -18.50
CA ALA A 38 -8.77 -6.96 -17.43
C ALA A 38 -7.81 -6.50 -16.30
N LEU A 39 -7.13 -5.36 -16.46
CA LEU A 39 -6.15 -4.86 -15.50
C LEU A 39 -6.83 -4.05 -14.38
N PRO A 40 -6.36 -4.19 -13.13
CA PRO A 40 -6.79 -3.33 -12.04
C PRO A 40 -6.47 -1.85 -12.31
N SER A 41 -7.36 -0.97 -11.87
CA SER A 41 -7.22 0.47 -11.92
C SER A 41 -6.25 0.96 -10.83
N LEU A 42 -4.96 0.68 -11.02
CA LEU A 42 -3.91 1.03 -10.06
C LEU A 42 -3.64 2.54 -10.01
N GLY A 43 -3.85 3.25 -11.13
CA GLY A 43 -3.56 4.69 -11.25
C GLY A 43 -2.07 5.01 -11.38
N TYR A 44 -1.70 6.27 -11.09
CA TYR A 44 -0.31 6.71 -11.10
C TYR A 44 0.37 6.35 -9.79
N ILE A 45 1.55 5.73 -9.85
CA ILE A 45 2.37 5.41 -8.68
C ILE A 45 3.18 6.65 -8.30
N TYR A 46 3.01 7.15 -7.08
CA TYR A 46 3.76 8.28 -6.55
C TYR A 46 5.04 7.84 -5.87
N SER A 47 4.96 6.76 -5.08
CA SER A 47 6.09 6.21 -4.36
C SER A 47 5.84 4.74 -4.00
N PHE A 48 6.91 4.09 -3.57
CA PHE A 48 6.87 2.75 -2.98
C PHE A 48 7.72 2.74 -1.71
N GLY A 49 7.42 1.81 -0.81
CA GLY A 49 8.15 1.66 0.44
C GLY A 49 8.04 0.25 0.98
N GLU A 50 8.94 -0.11 1.87
CA GLU A 50 8.93 -1.38 2.59
C GLU A 50 8.63 -1.10 4.06
N ASP A 51 7.76 -1.91 4.67
CA ASP A 51 7.49 -1.82 6.11
C ASP A 51 8.44 -2.71 6.94
N ASN A 52 8.27 -2.68 8.27
CA ASN A 52 9.09 -3.48 9.19
C ASN A 52 8.90 -5.00 9.03
N SER A 53 7.79 -5.43 8.42
CA SER A 53 7.47 -6.82 8.12
C SER A 53 7.98 -7.26 6.73
N LYS A 54 8.74 -6.40 6.03
CA LYS A 54 9.26 -6.65 4.68
C LYS A 54 8.18 -6.73 3.61
N ASP A 55 7.01 -6.19 3.88
CA ASP A 55 5.95 -6.03 2.89
C ASP A 55 6.18 -4.74 2.09
N ILE A 56 6.07 -4.84 0.77
CA ILE A 56 6.21 -3.71 -0.14
C ILE A 56 4.83 -3.06 -0.33
N PHE A 57 4.78 -1.74 -0.22
CA PHE A 57 3.58 -0.93 -0.43
C PHE A 57 3.79 0.06 -1.57
N LEU A 58 2.75 0.26 -2.37
CA LEU A 58 2.66 1.25 -3.43
C LEU A 58 1.67 2.33 -3.02
N LEU A 59 2.11 3.59 -2.99
CA LEU A 59 1.23 4.73 -2.87
C LEU A 59 0.87 5.21 -4.29
N THR A 60 -0.41 5.21 -4.61
CA THR A 60 -0.92 5.59 -5.93
C THR A 60 -2.03 6.62 -5.85
N SER A 61 -2.41 7.18 -6.99
CA SER A 61 -3.54 8.11 -7.11
C SER A 61 -4.90 7.47 -6.80
N LYS A 62 -4.96 6.14 -6.63
CA LYS A 62 -6.18 5.38 -6.35
C LYS A 62 -6.20 4.77 -4.94
N GLY A 63 -5.05 4.76 -4.25
CA GLY A 63 -4.97 4.26 -2.88
C GLY A 63 -3.58 3.74 -2.51
N VAL A 64 -3.54 2.97 -1.42
CA VAL A 64 -2.33 2.27 -0.97
C VAL A 64 -2.51 0.78 -1.19
N TYR A 65 -1.56 0.16 -1.87
CA TYR A 65 -1.62 -1.25 -2.26
C TYR A 65 -0.44 -1.99 -1.66
N ARG A 66 -0.68 -3.13 -1.01
CA ARG A 66 0.37 -4.06 -0.59
C ARG A 66 0.67 -5.04 -1.72
N VAL A 67 1.94 -5.17 -2.10
CA VAL A 67 2.39 -6.21 -3.03
C VAL A 67 2.33 -7.55 -2.29
N VAL A 68 1.67 -8.53 -2.90
CA VAL A 68 1.53 -9.87 -2.32
C VAL A 68 2.09 -10.92 -3.28
N ARG A 69 2.26 -12.13 -2.74
CA ARG A 69 2.77 -13.26 -3.49
C ARG A 69 1.85 -13.64 -4.69
N PRO A 70 2.41 -14.06 -5.84
CA PRO A 70 1.66 -14.23 -7.10
C PRO A 70 0.41 -15.12 -7.02
N SER A 71 0.48 -16.21 -6.26
CA SER A 71 -0.64 -17.14 -6.03
C SER A 71 -1.92 -16.45 -5.53
N LEU A 72 -1.81 -15.45 -4.66
CA LEU A 72 -2.94 -14.71 -4.11
C LEU A 72 -3.64 -13.86 -5.18
N CYS A 73 -2.93 -13.53 -6.25
CA CYS A 73 -3.40 -12.79 -7.41
C CYS A 73 -3.69 -13.70 -8.62
N ASN A 74 -3.78 -15.03 -8.42
CA ASN A 74 -4.07 -16.02 -9.45
C ASN A 74 -2.99 -16.15 -10.54
N TYR A 75 -1.73 -15.88 -10.20
CA TYR A 75 -0.58 -16.15 -11.06
C TYR A 75 0.18 -17.39 -10.58
N THR A 76 0.72 -18.16 -11.52
CA THR A 76 1.59 -19.29 -11.23
C THR A 76 3.05 -18.84 -11.19
N CYS A 77 3.76 -19.20 -10.12
CA CYS A 77 5.19 -18.95 -9.98
C CYS A 77 5.88 -20.24 -9.53
N SER A 78 6.78 -20.77 -10.35
CA SER A 78 7.50 -22.03 -10.05
C SER A 78 8.48 -21.90 -8.88
N LEU A 79 8.93 -20.68 -8.59
CA LEU A 79 9.84 -20.37 -7.49
C LEU A 79 9.10 -20.09 -6.17
N GLU A 80 7.79 -19.90 -6.23
CA GLU A 80 6.97 -19.65 -5.05
C GLU A 80 6.75 -20.96 -4.30
N LYS A 81 7.28 -21.05 -3.07
CA LYS A 81 6.99 -22.17 -2.19
C LYS A 81 5.65 -21.89 -1.49
N GLU A 82 4.61 -22.61 -1.89
CA GLU A 82 3.32 -22.62 -1.17
C GLU A 82 3.57 -22.98 0.29
N THR A 83 3.40 -22.00 1.18
CA THR A 83 3.29 -22.29 2.61
C THR A 83 1.82 -22.63 2.83
N THR A 84 1.50 -23.92 2.93
CA THR A 84 0.16 -24.39 3.31
C THR A 84 -0.13 -23.89 4.71
N THR A 85 -0.67 -22.67 4.81
CA THR A 85 -1.18 -22.14 6.07
C THR A 85 -2.53 -22.80 6.25
N ASN A 86 -2.54 -23.97 6.90
CA ASN A 86 -3.76 -24.53 7.46
C ASN A 86 -4.46 -23.41 8.23
N GLY A 87 -5.75 -23.20 7.92
CA GLY A 87 -6.51 -22.05 8.36
C GLY A 87 -6.30 -21.72 9.83
N THR A 88 -5.80 -20.52 10.09
CA THR A 88 -6.16 -19.79 11.29
C THR A 88 -6.38 -18.36 10.84
N THR A 89 -7.65 -17.96 10.88
CA THR A 89 -8.12 -16.59 10.65
C THR A 89 -7.52 -15.68 11.72
N GLY A 90 -6.26 -15.32 11.55
CA GLY A 90 -5.59 -14.28 12.31
C GLY A 90 -5.71 -12.98 11.52
N SER A 91 -6.85 -12.32 11.63
CA SER A 91 -6.93 -10.88 11.38
C SER A 91 -6.03 -10.23 12.43
N THR A 92 -4.75 -10.02 12.11
CA THR A 92 -3.93 -9.07 12.85
C THR A 92 -4.37 -7.69 12.39
N GLY A 93 -5.53 -7.26 12.89
CA GLY A 93 -5.95 -5.88 12.77
C GLY A 93 -4.84 -5.02 13.36
N SER A 94 -4.22 -4.19 12.53
CA SER A 94 -3.32 -3.15 13.00
C SER A 94 -4.08 -2.35 14.05
N THR A 95 -3.69 -2.47 15.32
CA THR A 95 -4.19 -1.58 16.36
C THR A 95 -3.73 -0.19 15.99
N SER A 96 -4.61 0.61 15.37
CA SER A 96 -4.40 2.03 15.27
C SER A 96 -4.40 2.57 16.69
N TRP A 97 -3.24 3.03 17.17
CA TRP A 97 -3.14 3.81 18.40
C TRP A 97 -3.66 5.21 18.07
N ALA A 98 -4.96 5.33 17.83
CA ALA A 98 -5.64 6.61 17.89
C ALA A 98 -5.71 7.00 19.37
N GLN A 99 -4.63 7.59 19.89
CA GLN A 99 -4.69 8.29 21.16
C GLN A 99 -5.71 9.40 21.01
N LYS A 100 -6.90 9.17 21.55
CA LYS A 100 -7.95 10.16 21.73
C LYS A 100 -7.41 11.21 22.70
N SER A 101 -6.64 12.17 22.19
CA SER A 101 -6.16 13.28 23.01
C SER A 101 -7.40 14.05 23.46
N ASN A 102 -7.53 14.16 24.78
CA ASN A 102 -8.67 14.78 25.41
C ASN A 102 -8.74 16.24 24.95
N ARG A 103 -9.86 16.62 24.30
CA ARG A 103 -10.21 17.99 23.88
C ARG A 103 -10.45 18.90 25.09
N GLY A 104 -9.47 19.02 25.98
CA GLY A 104 -9.51 19.90 27.16
C GLY A 104 -8.58 21.11 27.06
N PHE A 105 -7.55 21.06 26.20
CA PHE A 105 -6.53 22.12 26.16
C PHE A 105 -6.83 23.26 25.18
N GLY A 106 -7.58 22.99 24.09
CA GLY A 106 -7.88 23.99 23.06
C GLY A 106 -8.81 25.13 23.53
N LEU A 107 -9.76 24.84 24.42
CA LEU A 107 -10.68 25.85 24.95
C LEU A 107 -9.99 26.83 25.92
N VAL A 108 -9.02 26.34 26.70
CA VAL A 108 -8.27 27.18 27.65
C VAL A 108 -7.32 28.13 26.91
N VAL A 109 -6.66 27.66 25.86
CA VAL A 109 -5.76 28.50 25.05
C VAL A 109 -6.53 29.56 24.27
N MET A 110 -7.70 29.24 23.70
CA MET A 110 -8.55 30.24 23.01
C MET A 110 -9.08 31.30 23.98
N ALA A 111 -9.45 30.93 25.21
CA ALA A 111 -9.92 31.89 26.21
C ALA A 111 -8.81 32.86 26.66
N LEU A 112 -7.58 32.37 26.83
CA LEU A 112 -6.44 33.23 27.21
C LEU A 112 -6.04 34.19 26.09
N MET A 113 -6.10 33.77 24.82
CA MET A 113 -5.79 34.66 23.69
C MET A 113 -6.86 35.75 23.47
N ALA A 114 -8.13 35.46 23.77
CA ALA A 114 -9.19 36.45 23.69
C ALA A 114 -9.08 37.54 24.77
N SER A 115 -8.55 37.24 25.95
CA SER A 115 -8.31 38.24 27.01
C SER A 115 -7.18 39.23 26.69
N PHE A 116 -6.24 38.89 25.80
CA PHE A 116 -5.20 39.82 25.35
C PHE A 116 -5.64 40.74 24.21
N LEU A 117 -6.85 40.56 23.66
CA LEU A 117 -7.42 41.40 22.61
C LEU A 117 -8.45 42.41 23.15
N ILE A 118 -8.68 42.45 24.46
CA ILE A 118 -9.57 43.41 25.14
C ILE A 118 -8.75 44.37 26.03
N TYR A 119 -7.51 44.67 25.66
CA TYR A 119 -6.75 45.77 26.22
C TYR A 119 -6.07 46.58 25.13
#